data_AF-A0A0R2BSM0-F1
#
_entry.id   AF-A0A0R2BSM0-F1
#
_cell.length_a   1.000
_cell.length_b   1.000
_cell.length_c   1.000
_cell.angle_alpha   90.00
_cell.angle_beta   90.00
_cell.angle_gamma   90.00
#
_symmetry.space_group_name_H-M   'P 1'
#
loop_
_entity.id
_entity.type
_entity.pdbx_description
1 polymer ?
#
loop_
_entity_poly.entity_id
_entity_poly.type
_entity_poly.pdbx_seq_one_letter_code
_entity_poly.pdbx_strand_id
1 'polypeptide(L)'
;MNIKNIAHTVAHTIQISQKAGQQTDYIFIIDFSHQHKPADGCLLVHYDAAQKTANIKSFDQQYKDIDDPLNQLEHASYLECDEDLDQRDELVIAIQAALTETSSKA
;
A
#
# COMPACT_ATOMS: atom_id res chain seq x y z
N MET A 1 -2.74 -10.31 7.26
CA MET A 1 -4.07 -9.66 7.07
C MET A 1 -4.65 -10.03 5.70
N ASN A 2 -5.98 -10.06 5.55
CA ASN A 2 -6.61 -10.26 4.22
C ASN A 2 -6.62 -8.97 3.38
N ILE A 3 -6.89 -9.11 2.08
CA ILE A 3 -6.90 -8.02 1.09
C ILE A 3 -7.83 -6.88 1.48
N LYS A 4 -9.08 -7.18 1.88
CA LYS A 4 -10.08 -6.16 2.20
C LYS A 4 -9.64 -5.27 3.36
N ASN A 5 -9.06 -5.86 4.40
CA ASN A 5 -8.58 -5.12 5.56
C ASN A 5 -7.38 -4.26 5.20
N ILE A 6 -6.42 -4.78 4.43
CA ILE A 6 -5.25 -4.01 3.98
C ILE A 6 -5.71 -2.83 3.12
N ALA A 7 -6.55 -3.06 2.12
CA ALA A 7 -7.08 -2.02 1.25
C ALA A 7 -7.79 -0.91 2.04
N HIS A 8 -8.64 -1.31 3.00
CA HIS A 8 -9.31 -0.36 3.88
C HIS A 8 -8.33 0.46 4.73
N THR A 9 -7.37 -0.20 5.40
CA THR A 9 -6.37 0.47 6.26
C THR A 9 -5.53 1.47 5.48
N VAL A 10 -5.03 1.07 4.31
CA VAL A 10 -4.20 1.92 3.44
C VAL A 10 -5.01 3.12 2.95
N ALA A 11 -6.18 2.88 2.36
CA ALA A 11 -7.01 3.96 1.82
C ALA A 11 -7.49 4.92 2.92
N HIS A 12 -7.90 4.39 4.08
CA HIS A 12 -8.37 5.22 5.18
C HIS A 12 -7.27 6.14 5.71
N THR A 13 -6.04 5.63 5.87
CA THR A 13 -4.91 6.43 6.33
C THR A 13 -4.55 7.52 5.31
N ILE A 14 -4.49 7.19 4.01
CA ILE A 14 -4.23 8.17 2.95
C ILE A 14 -5.28 9.30 2.98
N GLN A 15 -6.55 8.96 3.15
CA GLN A 15 -7.62 9.97 3.22
C GLN A 15 -7.50 10.85 4.47
N ILE A 16 -7.10 10.29 5.61
CA ILE A 16 -6.81 11.10 6.81
C ILE A 16 -5.66 12.07 6.50
N SER A 17 -4.58 11.60 5.89
CA SER A 17 -3.44 12.44 5.48
C SER A 17 -3.86 13.56 4.52
N GLN A 18 -4.70 13.25 3.53
CA GLN A 18 -5.23 14.24 2.58
C GLN A 18 -6.06 15.32 3.29
N LYS A 19 -6.96 14.91 4.20
CA LYS A 19 -7.82 15.84 4.97
C LYS A 19 -7.03 16.68 5.96
N ALA A 20 -6.01 16.09 6.60
CA ALA A 20 -5.12 16.79 7.53
C ALA A 20 -4.12 17.71 6.82
N GLY A 21 -3.99 17.61 5.49
CA GLY A 21 -3.00 18.37 4.73
C GLY A 21 -1.57 17.96 5.04
N GLN A 22 -1.33 16.64 5.20
CA GLN A 22 0.00 16.06 5.39
C GLN A 22 0.99 16.62 4.35
N GLN A 23 2.17 17.05 4.82
CA GLN A 23 3.20 17.69 4.00
C GLN A 23 4.42 16.79 3.73
N THR A 24 4.46 15.59 4.30
CA THR A 24 5.55 14.63 4.11
C THR A 24 5.07 13.40 3.36
N ASP A 25 5.91 12.96 2.42
CA ASP A 25 5.75 11.71 1.71
C ASP A 25 5.98 10.52 2.65
N TYR A 26 5.25 9.44 2.42
CA TYR A 26 5.44 8.20 3.14
C TYR A 26 5.07 6.99 2.28
N ILE A 27 5.47 5.81 2.72
CA ILE A 27 5.12 4.54 2.09
C ILE A 27 4.43 3.57 3.04
N PHE A 28 3.50 2.80 2.51
CA PHE A 28 3.15 1.49 3.06
C PHE A 28 3.96 0.42 2.36
N ILE A 29 4.42 -0.54 3.14
CA ILE A 29 5.06 -1.75 2.67
C ILE A 29 4.07 -2.88 2.89
N ILE A 30 3.79 -3.65 1.84
CA ILE A 30 2.87 -4.80 1.91
C ILE A 30 3.59 -6.02 1.33
N ASP A 31 4.06 -6.91 2.20
CA ASP A 31 4.66 -8.18 1.79
C ASP A 31 3.58 -9.27 1.71
N PHE A 32 3.72 -10.16 0.72
CA PHE A 32 2.84 -11.32 0.60
C PHE A 32 3.44 -12.51 1.33
N SER A 33 2.56 -13.36 1.87
CA SER A 33 2.94 -14.62 2.48
C SER A 33 2.13 -15.76 1.85
N HIS A 34 2.75 -16.92 1.68
CA HIS A 34 2.08 -18.14 1.23
C HIS A 34 2.13 -19.16 2.37
N GLN A 35 0.99 -19.53 2.95
CA GLN A 35 0.91 -20.49 4.06
C GLN A 35 1.86 -20.13 5.24
N HIS A 36 1.93 -18.86 5.61
CA HIS A 36 2.86 -18.32 6.63
C HIS A 36 4.35 -18.45 6.29
N LYS A 37 4.69 -18.70 5.03
CA LYS A 37 6.04 -18.55 4.51
C LYS A 37 6.14 -17.24 3.74
N PRO A 38 7.26 -16.51 3.82
CA PRO A 38 7.48 -15.34 2.99
C PRO A 38 7.29 -15.71 1.52
N ALA A 39 6.41 -14.99 0.81
CA ALA A 39 6.30 -15.11 -0.64
C ALA A 39 7.28 -14.13 -1.30
N ASP A 40 7.69 -14.44 -2.53
CA ASP A 40 8.55 -13.55 -3.31
C ASP A 40 7.66 -12.46 -3.95
N GLY A 41 7.48 -11.34 -3.25
CA GLY A 41 6.76 -10.20 -3.81
C GLY A 41 6.20 -9.25 -2.77
N CYS A 42 6.13 -7.98 -3.15
CA CYS A 42 5.55 -6.93 -2.31
C CYS A 42 4.87 -5.84 -3.14
N LEU A 43 4.06 -5.04 -2.46
CA LEU A 43 3.58 -3.75 -2.96
C LEU A 43 4.16 -2.62 -2.10
N LEU A 44 4.53 -1.53 -2.77
CA LEU A 44 4.79 -0.25 -2.13
C LEU A 44 3.68 0.72 -2.50
N VAL A 45 2.99 1.26 -1.50
CA VAL A 45 1.98 2.31 -1.70
C VAL A 45 2.57 3.63 -1.21
N HIS A 46 2.93 4.50 -2.14
CA HIS A 46 3.51 5.82 -1.87
C HIS A 46 2.43 6.88 -1.85
N TYR A 47 2.35 7.63 -0.74
CA TYR A 47 1.62 8.89 -0.68
C TYR A 47 2.54 10.05 -1.07
N ASP A 48 2.22 10.71 -2.18
CA ASP A 48 2.85 11.96 -2.62
C ASP A 48 2.13 13.13 -1.96
N ALA A 49 2.79 13.80 -1.01
CA ALA A 49 2.19 14.90 -0.27
C ALA A 49 2.02 16.17 -1.12
N ALA A 50 2.89 16.38 -2.10
CA ALA A 50 2.83 17.54 -2.99
C ALA A 50 1.60 17.48 -3.90
N GLN A 51 1.28 16.30 -4.43
CA GLN A 51 0.12 16.06 -5.30
C GLN A 51 -1.13 15.61 -4.52
N LYS A 52 -0.98 15.21 -3.25
CA LYS A 52 -2.01 14.57 -2.42
C LYS A 52 -2.60 13.31 -3.06
N THR A 53 -1.77 12.58 -3.80
CA THR A 53 -2.16 11.36 -4.53
C THR A 53 -1.42 10.15 -4.00
N ALA A 54 -1.95 8.96 -4.26
CA ALA A 54 -1.27 7.71 -3.95
C ALA A 54 -0.85 7.00 -5.25
N ASN A 55 0.36 6.44 -5.24
CA ASN A 55 0.90 5.61 -6.31
C ASN A 55 1.24 4.23 -5.77
N ILE A 56 1.03 3.19 -6.57
CA ILE A 56 1.32 1.81 -6.17
C ILE A 56 2.39 1.26 -7.10
N LYS A 57 3.47 0.74 -6.52
CA LYS A 57 4.47 -0.07 -7.24
C LYS A 57 4.38 -1.52 -6.78
N SER A 58 4.58 -2.42 -7.72
CA SER A 58 4.50 -3.86 -7.52
C SER A 58 5.84 -4.50 -7.89
N PHE A 59 6.27 -5.46 -7.09
CA PHE A 59 7.54 -6.15 -7.24
C PHE A 59 7.38 -7.65 -7.05
N ASP A 60 8.16 -8.43 -7.80
CA ASP A 60 8.26 -9.90 -7.70
C ASP A 60 9.36 -10.34 -6.72
N GLN A 61 9.69 -9.48 -5.75
CA GLN A 61 10.71 -9.70 -4.72
C GLN A 61 10.19 -9.20 -3.37
N GLN A 62 10.72 -9.73 -2.27
CA GLN A 62 10.41 -9.24 -0.92
C GLN A 62 10.89 -7.81 -0.76
N TYR A 63 10.21 -7.02 0.08
CA TYR A 63 10.59 -5.64 0.33
C TYR A 63 12.08 -5.44 0.67
N LYS A 64 12.63 -6.33 1.50
CA LYS A 64 14.03 -6.27 1.95
C LYS A 64 15.06 -6.41 0.83
N ASP A 65 14.67 -6.99 -0.30
CA ASP A 65 15.54 -7.30 -1.44
C ASP A 65 15.41 -6.27 -2.57
N ILE A 66 14.54 -5.27 -2.41
CA ILE A 66 14.29 -4.20 -3.39
C ILE A 66 15.29 -3.06 -3.19
N ASP A 67 15.83 -2.56 -4.30
CA ASP A 67 16.59 -1.30 -4.37
C ASP A 67 15.75 -0.23 -5.09
N ASP A 68 14.82 0.40 -4.35
CA ASP A 68 13.96 1.50 -4.86
C ASP A 68 14.16 2.75 -4.00
N PRO A 69 14.26 3.96 -4.62
CA PRO A 69 14.37 5.22 -3.87
C PRO A 69 13.26 5.45 -2.85
N LEU A 70 12.07 4.86 -3.05
CA LEU A 70 10.96 4.91 -2.09
C LEU A 70 11.33 4.32 -0.72
N ASN A 71 12.32 3.42 -0.66
CA ASN A 71 12.79 2.81 0.59
C ASN A 71 13.45 3.81 1.55
N GLN A 72 13.73 5.04 1.09
CA GLN A 72 14.28 6.12 1.92
C GLN A 72 13.20 7.00 2.55
N LEU A 73 11.92 6.77 2.22
CA LEU A 73 10.80 7.54 2.75
C LEU A 73 10.37 7.05 4.14
N GLU A 74 9.56 7.85 4.82
CA GLU A 74 8.95 7.45 6.09
C GLU A 74 8.04 6.24 5.88
N HIS A 75 8.16 5.21 6.71
CA HIS A 75 7.29 4.04 6.67
C HIS A 75 6.06 4.31 7.53
N ALA A 76 4.90 4.48 6.90
CA ALA A 76 3.63 4.62 7.61
C ALA A 76 3.26 3.30 8.30
N SER A 77 3.42 2.17 7.60
CA SER A 77 3.24 0.85 8.18
C SER A 77 3.87 -0.24 7.33
N TYR A 78 4.20 -1.35 7.98
CA TYR A 78 4.53 -2.62 7.36
C TYR A 78 3.36 -3.58 7.57
N LEU A 79 2.79 -4.07 6.48
CA LEU A 79 1.62 -4.94 6.47
C LEU A 79 1.99 -6.27 5.82
N GLU A 80 1.47 -7.36 6.37
CA GLU A 80 1.61 -8.69 5.79
C GLU A 80 0.26 -9.12 5.20
N CYS A 81 0.25 -9.51 3.94
CA CYS A 81 -0.89 -10.10 3.26
C CYS A 81 -0.83 -11.62 3.44
N ASP A 82 -1.90 -12.19 4.02
CA ASP A 82 -2.01 -13.65 4.25
C ASP A 82 -2.44 -14.38 2.97
N GLU A 83 -2.76 -13.62 1.91
CA GLU A 83 -3.14 -14.14 0.61
C GLU A 83 -1.92 -14.39 -0.27
N ASP A 84 -2.10 -15.30 -1.22
CA ASP A 84 -1.08 -15.68 -2.19
C ASP A 84 -0.71 -14.52 -3.13
N LEU A 85 0.51 -14.59 -3.68
CA LEU A 85 1.05 -13.55 -4.57
C LEU A 85 0.19 -13.35 -5.83
N ASP A 86 -0.55 -14.36 -6.27
CA ASP A 86 -1.45 -14.26 -7.42
C ASP A 86 -2.62 -13.30 -7.16
N GLN A 87 -2.97 -13.04 -5.90
CA GLN A 87 -3.97 -12.05 -5.51
C GLN A 87 -3.41 -10.63 -5.35
N ARG A 88 -2.14 -10.40 -5.71
CA ARG A 88 -1.54 -9.06 -5.66
C ARG A 88 -2.29 -8.04 -6.52
N ASP A 89 -2.71 -8.44 -7.72
CA ASP A 89 -3.48 -7.57 -8.60
C ASP A 89 -4.86 -7.26 -8.01
N GLU A 90 -5.48 -8.23 -7.32
CA GLU A 90 -6.73 -8.00 -6.59
C GLU A 90 -6.54 -6.99 -5.47
N LEU A 91 -5.42 -7.02 -4.75
CA LEU A 91 -5.10 -6.04 -3.72
C LEU A 91 -4.90 -4.63 -4.31
N VAL A 92 -4.21 -4.52 -5.45
CA VAL A 92 -4.04 -3.24 -6.16
C VAL A 92 -5.41 -2.65 -6.53
N ILE A 93 -6.28 -3.47 -7.12
CA ILE A 93 -7.65 -3.07 -7.49
C ILE A 93 -8.44 -2.63 -6.25
N ALA A 94 -8.36 -3.40 -5.17
CA ALA A 94 -9.07 -3.09 -3.92
C ALA A 94 -8.61 -1.76 -3.30
N ILE A 95 -7.31 -1.47 -3.28
CA ILE A 95 -6.77 -0.19 -2.79
C ILE A 95 -7.28 0.96 -3.67
N GLN A 96 -7.20 0.82 -4.99
CA GLN A 96 -7.67 1.85 -5.93
C GLN A 96 -9.18 2.10 -5.81
N ALA A 97 -9.99 1.05 -5.67
CA ALA A 97 -11.41 1.16 -5.42
C ALA A 97 -11.69 1.91 -4.11
N ALA A 98 -11.03 1.55 -3.02
CA ALA A 98 -11.22 2.21 -1.72
C ALA A 98 -10.81 3.70 -1.73
N LEU A 99 -9.78 4.07 -2.49
CA LEU A 99 -9.37 5.47 -2.69
C LEU A 99 -10.41 6.28 -3.50
N THR A 100 -11.06 5.65 -4.47
CA THR A 100 -12.05 6.32 -5.36
C THR A 100 -13.45 6.41 -4.74
N GLU A 101 -13.95 5.34 -4.11
CA GLU A 101 -15.30 5.28 -3.52
C GLU A 101 -15.56 6.39 -2.49
N THR A 102 -14.52 6.77 -1.75
CA THR A 102 -14.65 7.74 -0.66
C THR A 102 -14.56 9.20 -1.13
N SER A 103 -14.11 9.42 -2.38
CA SER A 103 -14.11 10.74 -3.03
C SER A 103 -15.51 11.18 -3.47
N SER A 104 -16.49 10.27 -3.53
CA SER A 104 -17.86 10.56 -3.94
C SER A 104 -18.82 10.94 -2.79
N LYS A 105 -18.33 11.01 -1.55
CA LYS A 105 -19.12 11.40 -0.35
C LYS A 105 -18.74 12.76 0.24
N ALA A 106 -18.03 13.60 -0.51
CA ALA A 106 -17.69 14.97 -0.13
C ALA A 106 -18.78 15.96 -0.55
#